data_AF-R5BCU6-F1
#
_entry.id   AF-R5BCU6-F1
#
_cell.length_a   1.000
_cell.length_b   1.000
_cell.length_c   1.000
_cell.angle_alpha   90.00
_cell.angle_beta   90.00
_cell.angle_gamma   90.00
#
_symmetry.space_group_name_H-M   'P 1'
#
loop_
_entity.id
_entity.type
_entity.pdbx_description
1 polymer ?
#
loop_
_entity_poly.entity_id
_entity_poly.type
_entity_poly.pdbx_seq_one_letter_code
_entity_poly.pdbx_strand_id
1 'polypeptide(L)'
;MRNFITPIGEEYPFGGPGKFILGTVQAMAEQLRQEYANTVDLIYIDPPFGTGDGFSVKLPGMREKVKIPAYSDNMDIASYLEMMRGVLTLCHDLLKDTGSVYVHIDYRMCARIRLMLDEIFGESCFQNEIIWAYKSGGRSVRHYSRKHDNILFYRKSAKAYFDISAVGVPRGPMKRNNMKRTVDENGKLCFSIRSGGKTYTYYEDTPVYPSDVWADIEHMHQRDPERTGYATQKPEALLRRIISASCPEGGLVADLFGGSGTTAAVAAKLNRRFLTIDASPASLGIVRKRLLSAGCDVSLIKQSSALALSYPALPEGEFDADFTFSRDAFGAYVQLDSFRSKFGLSFMAFGTVGSDGIFRPAEYTLFPTVGSRLSDSACKADTVQLCDNAGGMRFYRV
;
A
#
# COMPACT_ATOMS: atom_id res chain seq x y z
N MET A 1 -4.32 38.90 -9.32
CA MET A 1 -3.53 37.89 -8.59
C MET A 1 -4.36 36.62 -8.56
N ARG A 2 -3.79 35.45 -8.90
CA ARG A 2 -4.52 34.19 -8.72
C ARG A 2 -4.65 33.93 -7.22
N ASN A 3 -5.86 33.64 -6.75
CA ASN A 3 -6.11 33.36 -5.34
C ASN A 3 -5.81 31.88 -5.08
N PHE A 4 -4.60 31.62 -4.58
CA PHE A 4 -4.22 30.29 -4.12
C PHE A 4 -4.85 30.02 -2.75
N ILE A 5 -5.20 28.76 -2.50
CA ILE A 5 -5.66 28.29 -1.20
C ILE A 5 -4.86 27.05 -0.80
N THR A 6 -4.80 26.79 0.50
CA THR A 6 -4.02 25.69 1.09
C THR A 6 -4.93 24.82 1.95
N PRO A 7 -5.68 23.88 1.33
CA PRO A 7 -6.42 22.86 2.08
C PRO A 7 -5.48 22.02 2.94
N ILE A 8 -6.02 21.29 3.92
CA ILE A 8 -5.27 20.36 4.78
C ILE A 8 -5.53 18.88 4.43
N GLY A 9 -6.37 18.64 3.43
CA GLY A 9 -6.72 17.31 2.98
C GLY A 9 -7.75 17.31 1.84
N GLU A 10 -8.02 16.10 1.35
CA GLU A 10 -8.99 15.80 0.30
C GLU A 10 -9.85 14.60 0.71
N GLU A 11 -11.11 14.58 0.30
CA GLU A 11 -12.02 13.47 0.57
C GLU A 11 -12.78 13.08 -0.70
N TYR A 12 -12.66 11.81 -1.11
CA TYR A 12 -13.26 11.28 -2.33
C TYR A 12 -14.32 10.23 -1.97
N PRO A 13 -15.59 10.41 -2.35
CA PRO A 13 -16.68 9.52 -1.94
C PRO A 13 -16.56 8.08 -2.49
N PHE A 14 -15.82 7.88 -3.59
CA PHE A 14 -15.71 6.60 -4.31
C PHE A 14 -14.26 6.11 -4.47
N GLY A 15 -13.37 6.43 -3.54
CA GLY A 15 -11.94 6.05 -3.62
C GLY A 15 -11.55 4.80 -2.83
N GLY A 16 -12.50 4.13 -2.19
CA GLY A 16 -12.26 2.99 -1.31
C GLY A 16 -12.02 3.42 0.15
N PRO A 17 -12.37 2.56 1.13
CA PRO A 17 -12.46 2.97 2.52
C PRO A 17 -11.08 3.09 3.17
N GLY A 18 -10.52 4.28 3.25
CA GLY A 18 -9.25 4.43 3.95
C GLY A 18 -8.67 5.83 3.96
N LYS A 19 -7.59 5.98 4.73
CA LYS A 19 -6.90 7.24 4.96
C LYS A 19 -5.44 7.11 4.56
N PHE A 20 -4.96 8.02 3.71
CA PHE A 20 -3.54 8.25 3.51
C PHE A 20 -3.13 9.53 4.25
N ILE A 21 -2.00 9.50 4.96
CA ILE A 21 -1.44 10.65 5.68
C ILE A 21 -0.05 10.94 5.11
N LEU A 22 0.14 12.15 4.58
CA LEU A 22 1.44 12.62 4.15
C LEU A 22 2.23 13.10 5.38
N GLY A 23 3.33 12.41 5.68
CA GLY A 23 4.20 12.76 6.80
C GLY A 23 5.10 11.61 7.22
N THR A 24 6.07 11.91 8.07
CA THR A 24 6.87 10.87 8.73
C THR A 24 6.07 10.21 9.85
N VAL A 25 6.31 8.93 10.12
CA VAL A 25 5.66 8.20 11.23
C VAL A 25 5.89 8.92 12.57
N GLN A 26 7.09 9.44 12.80
CA GLN A 26 7.48 10.14 14.02
C GLN A 26 6.61 11.38 14.26
N ALA A 27 6.45 12.22 13.23
CA ALA A 27 5.62 13.42 13.30
C ALA A 27 4.14 13.09 13.56
N MET A 28 3.64 11.98 13.01
CA MET A 28 2.23 11.60 13.10
C MET A 28 1.91 10.69 14.29
N ALA A 29 2.92 10.25 15.06
CA ALA A 29 2.76 9.21 16.08
C ALA A 29 1.67 9.53 17.12
N GLU A 30 1.63 10.76 17.62
CA GLU A 30 0.65 11.16 18.63
C GLU A 30 -0.78 11.16 18.09
N GLN A 31 -0.98 11.75 16.90
CA GLN A 31 -2.27 11.72 16.21
C GLN A 31 -2.74 10.28 15.97
N LEU A 32 -1.83 9.40 15.55
CA LEU A 32 -2.16 7.99 15.30
C LEU A 32 -2.58 7.25 16.57
N ARG A 33 -1.91 7.50 17.70
CA ARG A 33 -2.33 6.93 18.98
C ARG A 33 -3.73 7.41 19.36
N GLN A 34 -4.00 8.70 19.23
CA GLN A 34 -5.29 9.27 19.58
C GLN A 34 -6.43 8.73 18.71
N GLU A 35 -6.20 8.57 17.41
CA GLU A 35 -7.23 8.13 16.47
C GLU A 35 -7.37 6.61 16.36
N TYR A 36 -6.28 5.85 16.55
CA TYR A 36 -6.22 4.44 16.14
C TYR A 36 -5.69 3.46 17.20
N ALA A 37 -5.40 3.88 18.43
CA ALA A 37 -4.95 2.97 19.49
C ALA A 37 -5.92 1.80 19.69
N ASN A 38 -5.39 0.57 19.68
CA ASN A 38 -6.15 -0.68 19.80
C ASN A 38 -7.27 -0.86 18.76
N THR A 39 -7.17 -0.28 17.57
CA THR A 39 -8.20 -0.38 16.51
C THR A 39 -7.75 -1.13 15.27
N VAL A 40 -6.44 -1.30 15.06
CA VAL A 40 -5.86 -1.88 13.84
C VAL A 40 -5.85 -3.40 13.93
N ASP A 41 -6.31 -4.08 12.88
CA ASP A 41 -6.35 -5.55 12.82
C ASP A 41 -5.03 -6.13 12.29
N LEU A 42 -4.39 -5.44 11.34
CA LEU A 42 -3.17 -5.90 10.71
C LEU A 42 -2.25 -4.73 10.40
N ILE A 43 -0.97 -4.85 10.72
CA ILE A 43 0.07 -3.93 10.29
C ILE A 43 1.06 -4.65 9.38
N TYR A 44 1.36 -4.08 8.22
CA TYR A 44 2.50 -4.48 7.40
C TYR A 44 3.43 -3.28 7.26
N ILE A 45 4.72 -3.46 7.53
CA ILE A 45 5.72 -2.42 7.33
C ILE A 45 6.91 -2.93 6.53
N ASP A 46 7.39 -2.10 5.62
CA ASP A 46 8.58 -2.29 4.78
C ASP A 46 9.47 -1.04 4.93
N PRO A 47 10.09 -0.84 6.11
CA PRO A 47 10.89 0.35 6.39
C PRO A 47 12.10 0.47 5.46
N PRO A 48 12.64 1.68 5.26
CA PRO A 48 13.84 1.90 4.45
C PRO A 48 15.03 1.10 5.02
N PHE A 49 15.75 0.36 4.17
CA PHE A 49 16.80 -0.58 4.60
C PHE A 49 18.11 0.04 5.11
N GLY A 50 18.12 1.31 5.52
CA GLY A 50 19.34 2.02 5.93
C GLY A 50 20.46 1.97 4.88
N THR A 51 20.12 1.79 3.61
CA THR A 51 21.08 1.49 2.53
C THR A 51 21.81 2.70 1.97
N GLY A 52 21.43 3.92 2.34
CA GLY A 52 22.02 5.16 1.80
C GLY A 52 21.70 5.44 0.32
N ASP A 53 20.85 4.62 -0.31
CA ASP A 53 20.40 4.81 -1.68
C ASP A 53 19.05 5.53 -1.69
N GLY A 54 19.07 6.84 -1.93
CA GLY A 54 17.87 7.66 -2.03
C GLY A 54 16.82 7.06 -2.97
N PHE A 55 15.57 7.07 -2.51
CA PHE A 55 14.44 6.56 -3.29
C PHE A 55 14.29 7.38 -4.58
N SER A 56 14.24 6.70 -5.73
CA SER A 56 14.10 7.38 -7.02
C SER A 56 12.92 6.81 -7.80
N VAL A 57 11.92 7.64 -8.10
CA VAL A 57 10.74 7.23 -8.88
C VAL A 57 11.01 7.51 -10.34
N LYS A 58 10.77 6.50 -11.19
CA LYS A 58 10.77 6.72 -12.63
C LYS A 58 9.34 7.07 -13.04
N LEU A 59 9.09 8.35 -13.27
CA LEU A 59 7.78 8.82 -13.68
C LEU A 59 7.47 8.40 -15.13
N PRO A 60 6.21 8.05 -15.45
CA PRO A 60 5.81 7.73 -16.82
C PRO A 60 6.16 8.87 -17.79
N GLY A 61 6.76 8.54 -18.93
CA GLY A 61 7.17 9.53 -19.95
C GLY A 61 8.48 10.28 -19.65
N MET A 62 9.06 10.12 -18.45
CA MET A 62 10.36 10.73 -18.11
C MET A 62 11.53 9.76 -18.28
N ARG A 63 12.63 10.27 -18.86
CA ARG A 63 13.92 9.55 -18.92
C ARG A 63 14.64 9.57 -17.57
N GLU A 64 14.54 10.67 -16.84
CA GLU A 64 15.19 10.87 -15.55
C GLU A 64 14.35 10.29 -14.41
N LYS A 65 15.02 9.77 -13.39
CA LYS A 65 14.37 9.37 -12.14
C LYS A 65 14.34 10.57 -11.20
N VAL A 66 13.19 10.83 -10.60
CA VAL A 66 13.06 11.87 -9.57
C VAL A 66 13.51 11.27 -8.25
N LYS A 67 14.58 11.83 -7.65
CA LYS A 67 14.95 11.50 -6.27
C LYS A 67 13.86 12.04 -5.34
N ILE A 68 13.25 11.16 -4.57
CA ILE A 68 12.35 11.52 -3.49
C ILE A 68 13.22 11.87 -2.27
N PRO A 69 13.03 13.06 -1.66
CA PRO A 69 13.76 13.48 -0.45
C PRO A 69 13.50 12.66 0.83
N ALA A 70 12.69 11.59 0.76
CA ALA A 70 11.93 11.08 1.92
C ALA A 70 12.76 10.42 3.01
N TYR A 71 13.99 9.99 2.73
CA TYR A 71 14.88 9.41 3.74
C TYR A 71 16.27 10.00 3.56
N SER A 72 16.71 10.79 4.54
CA SER A 72 18.05 11.37 4.55
C SER A 72 19.10 10.27 4.40
N ASP A 73 19.91 10.36 3.34
CA ASP A 73 20.87 9.33 2.89
C ASP A 73 21.98 8.96 3.91
N ASN A 74 21.99 9.49 5.15
CA ASN A 74 23.08 9.30 6.13
C ASN A 74 22.62 9.00 7.57
N MET A 75 21.50 8.30 7.77
CA MET A 75 21.13 7.86 9.13
C MET A 75 22.10 6.76 9.59
N ASP A 76 22.81 6.99 10.69
CA ASP A 76 23.64 5.94 11.28
C ASP A 76 22.76 4.81 11.86
N ILE A 77 23.39 3.66 12.13
CA ILE A 77 22.67 2.46 12.60
C ILE A 77 21.95 2.75 13.93
N ALA A 78 22.53 3.56 14.83
CA ALA A 78 21.94 3.84 16.13
C ALA A 78 20.65 4.66 15.99
N SER A 79 20.70 5.73 15.20
CA SER A 79 19.57 6.60 14.85
C SER A 79 18.47 5.81 14.14
N TYR A 80 18.83 4.89 13.25
CA TYR A 80 17.89 4.00 12.59
C TYR A 80 17.18 3.06 13.57
N LEU A 81 17.92 2.46 14.50
CA LEU A 81 17.34 1.59 15.53
C LEU A 81 16.45 2.37 16.50
N GLU A 82 16.81 3.60 16.86
CA GLU A 82 15.98 4.46 17.70
C GLU A 82 14.67 4.82 17.00
N MET A 83 14.73 5.21 15.71
CA MET A 83 13.53 5.40 14.89
C MET A 83 12.67 4.13 14.87
N MET A 84 13.28 2.98 14.56
CA MET A 84 12.55 1.72 14.47
C MET A 84 11.92 1.32 15.80
N ARG A 85 12.58 1.60 16.93
CA ARG A 85 11.98 1.38 18.26
C ARG A 85 10.69 2.18 18.43
N GLY A 86 10.72 3.48 18.10
CA GLY A 86 9.54 4.33 18.15
C GLY A 86 8.41 3.83 17.23
N VAL A 87 8.75 3.42 16.01
CA VAL A 87 7.81 2.85 15.03
C VAL A 87 7.19 1.56 15.54
N LEU A 88 7.98 0.61 16.05
CA LEU A 88 7.49 -0.69 16.50
C LEU A 88 6.66 -0.59 17.78
N THR A 89 7.02 0.32 18.69
CA THR A 89 6.17 0.65 19.85
C THR A 89 4.84 1.23 19.39
N LEU A 90 4.85 2.13 18.40
CA LEU A 90 3.61 2.63 17.82
C LEU A 90 2.79 1.50 17.17
N CYS A 91 3.41 0.60 16.38
CA CYS A 91 2.71 -0.56 15.84
C CYS A 91 2.02 -1.37 16.93
N HIS A 92 2.71 -1.61 18.05
CA HIS A 92 2.10 -2.25 19.20
C HIS A 92 0.89 -1.46 19.69
N ASP A 93 1.01 -0.16 19.98
CA ASP A 93 -0.08 0.68 20.50
C ASP A 93 -1.34 0.71 19.60
N LEU A 94 -1.15 0.67 18.29
CA LEU A 94 -2.24 0.73 17.31
C LEU A 94 -3.01 -0.59 17.18
N LEU A 95 -2.35 -1.73 17.39
CA LEU A 95 -2.96 -3.04 17.20
C LEU A 95 -3.99 -3.38 18.27
N LYS A 96 -5.14 -3.90 17.83
CA LYS A 96 -6.07 -4.66 18.68
C LYS A 96 -5.35 -5.83 19.33
N ASP A 97 -5.87 -6.32 20.45
CA ASP A 97 -5.46 -7.59 21.05
C ASP A 97 -5.53 -8.77 20.06
N THR A 98 -6.46 -8.71 19.11
CA THR A 98 -6.64 -9.71 18.04
C THR A 98 -5.78 -9.43 16.81
N GLY A 99 -4.94 -8.40 16.84
CA GLY A 99 -4.18 -7.94 15.69
C GLY A 99 -2.79 -8.58 15.57
N SER A 100 -2.16 -8.35 14.43
CA SER A 100 -0.80 -8.82 14.15
C SER A 100 0.01 -7.86 13.30
N VAL A 101 1.34 -7.98 13.36
CA VAL A 101 2.29 -7.18 12.58
C VAL A 101 3.21 -8.08 11.76
N TYR A 102 3.45 -7.66 10.52
CA TYR A 102 4.45 -8.22 9.61
C TYR A 102 5.51 -7.14 9.34
N VAL A 103 6.76 -7.46 9.68
CA VAL A 103 7.89 -6.53 9.52
C VAL A 103 8.83 -7.09 8.46
N HIS A 104 8.82 -6.48 7.27
CA HIS A 104 9.66 -6.85 6.14
C HIS A 104 11.02 -6.17 6.27
N ILE A 105 12.09 -6.96 6.41
CA ILE A 105 13.45 -6.47 6.64
C ILE A 105 14.48 -7.37 5.96
N ASP A 106 15.65 -6.82 5.67
CA ASP A 106 16.73 -7.59 5.10
C ASP A 106 17.56 -8.29 6.20
N TYR A 107 18.44 -9.18 5.74
CA TYR A 107 19.33 -9.96 6.60
C TYR A 107 20.25 -9.14 7.51
N ARG A 108 20.54 -7.85 7.21
CA ARG A 108 21.45 -7.00 8.02
C ARG A 108 20.76 -6.51 9.29
N MET A 109 19.46 -6.25 9.19
CA MET A 109 18.65 -5.70 10.28
C MET A 109 17.78 -6.76 10.94
N CYS A 110 17.54 -7.91 10.31
CA CYS A 110 16.68 -8.98 10.80
C CYS A 110 16.87 -9.28 12.29
N ALA A 111 18.09 -9.65 12.71
CA ALA A 111 18.37 -10.00 14.10
C ALA A 111 18.15 -8.84 15.09
N ARG A 112 18.50 -7.60 14.71
CA ARG A 112 18.36 -6.42 15.59
C ARG A 112 16.90 -6.06 15.81
N ILE A 113 16.13 -6.05 14.73
CA ILE A 113 14.69 -5.76 14.77
C ILE A 113 13.93 -6.89 15.47
N ARG A 114 14.36 -8.14 15.28
CA ARG A 114 13.80 -9.30 15.97
C ARG A 114 13.88 -9.15 17.49
N LEU A 115 15.06 -8.87 18.04
CA LEU A 115 15.24 -8.68 19.48
C LEU A 115 14.41 -7.50 20.01
N MET A 116 14.33 -6.42 19.23
CA MET A 116 13.49 -5.27 19.59
C MET A 116 11.99 -5.60 19.61
N LEU A 117 11.52 -6.44 18.67
CA LEU A 117 10.14 -6.94 18.69
C LEU A 117 9.90 -7.86 19.89
N ASP A 118 10.86 -8.70 20.26
CA ASP A 118 10.75 -9.53 21.47
C ASP A 118 10.63 -8.68 22.74
N GLU A 119 11.37 -7.56 22.84
CA GLU A 119 11.24 -6.61 23.95
C GLU A 119 9.86 -5.91 23.99
N ILE A 120 9.28 -5.57 22.83
CA ILE A 120 8.05 -4.78 22.73
C ILE A 120 6.78 -5.65 22.81
N PHE A 121 6.76 -6.77 22.09
CA PHE A 121 5.60 -7.67 21.99
C PHE A 121 5.69 -8.88 22.93
N GLY A 122 6.89 -9.21 23.40
CA GLY A 122 7.19 -10.44 24.13
C GLY A 122 7.57 -11.59 23.20
N GLU A 123 8.54 -12.41 23.62
CA GLU A 123 9.03 -13.56 22.84
C GLU A 123 7.91 -14.56 22.50
N SER A 124 6.95 -14.77 23.41
CA SER A 124 5.78 -15.66 23.21
C SER A 124 4.81 -15.19 22.13
N CYS A 125 4.97 -13.95 21.67
CA CYS A 125 4.17 -13.33 20.62
C CYS A 125 4.82 -13.44 19.24
N PHE A 126 6.07 -13.88 19.16
CA PHE A 126 6.65 -14.28 17.88
C PHE A 126 5.91 -15.50 17.33
N GLN A 127 5.57 -15.47 16.03
CA GLN A 127 4.95 -16.60 15.35
C GLN A 127 5.98 -17.29 14.45
N ASN A 128 6.39 -16.61 13.38
CA ASN A 128 7.27 -17.17 12.36
C ASN A 128 8.22 -16.12 11.79
N GLU A 129 9.35 -16.60 11.31
CA GLU A 129 10.21 -15.86 10.38
C GLU A 129 9.89 -16.41 8.99
N ILE A 130 9.24 -15.58 8.18
CA ILE A 130 8.83 -15.94 6.83
C ILE A 130 9.97 -15.61 5.88
N ILE A 131 10.40 -16.60 5.11
CA ILE A 131 11.44 -16.48 4.09
C ILE A 131 10.75 -16.31 2.74
N TRP A 132 10.74 -15.08 2.22
CA TRP A 132 10.22 -14.80 0.90
C TRP A 132 11.34 -14.95 -0.14
N ALA A 133 11.39 -16.12 -0.77
CA ALA A 133 12.42 -16.51 -1.72
C ALA A 133 12.01 -16.30 -3.18
N TYR A 134 12.96 -15.84 -3.99
CA TYR A 134 12.76 -15.53 -5.40
C TYR A 134 13.80 -16.23 -6.27
N LYS A 135 13.40 -16.63 -7.48
CA LYS A 135 14.26 -17.40 -8.40
C LYS A 135 15.08 -16.50 -9.32
N SER A 136 14.60 -15.29 -9.56
CA SER A 136 15.22 -14.32 -10.46
C SER A 136 16.34 -13.50 -9.80
N GLY A 137 17.17 -12.80 -10.60
CA GLY A 137 18.24 -11.89 -10.14
C GLY A 137 19.67 -12.41 -10.33
N GLY A 138 20.67 -11.58 -10.02
CA GLY A 138 22.09 -11.88 -10.23
C GLY A 138 22.60 -13.11 -9.46
N ARG A 139 23.64 -13.76 -10.00
CA ARG A 139 24.33 -14.89 -9.37
C ARG A 139 25.73 -14.43 -8.95
N SER A 140 26.04 -14.55 -7.65
CA SER A 140 27.40 -14.33 -7.16
C SER A 140 28.27 -15.56 -7.46
N VAL A 141 29.53 -15.31 -7.80
CA VAL A 141 30.58 -16.34 -7.95
C VAL A 141 31.46 -16.44 -6.70
N ARG A 142 31.31 -15.52 -5.72
CA ARG A 142 32.17 -15.43 -4.52
C ARG A 142 31.49 -15.90 -3.25
N HIS A 143 30.16 -15.94 -3.23
CA HIS A 143 29.35 -16.37 -2.09
C HIS A 143 27.98 -16.85 -2.57
N TYR A 144 27.18 -17.44 -1.70
CA TYR A 144 25.79 -17.78 -2.03
C TYR A 144 25.01 -16.53 -2.43
N SER A 145 24.23 -16.66 -3.50
CA SER A 145 23.43 -15.53 -4.00
C SER A 145 22.33 -15.23 -2.99
N ARG A 146 22.14 -13.95 -2.68
CA ARG A 146 21.02 -13.51 -1.85
C ARG A 146 19.76 -13.58 -2.69
N LYS A 147 18.82 -14.43 -2.26
CA LYS A 147 17.63 -14.84 -3.02
C LYS A 147 16.38 -14.85 -2.15
N HIS A 148 16.41 -14.18 -1.01
CA HIS A 148 15.25 -14.04 -0.14
C HIS A 148 15.32 -12.76 0.67
N ASP A 149 14.15 -12.32 1.11
CA ASP A 149 13.97 -11.33 2.17
C ASP A 149 13.30 -12.00 3.38
N ASN A 150 13.45 -11.37 4.56
CA ASN A 150 12.90 -11.87 5.82
C ASN A 150 11.67 -11.05 6.21
N ILE A 151 10.58 -11.73 6.58
CA ILE A 151 9.37 -11.08 7.10
C ILE A 151 9.09 -11.65 8.48
N LEU A 152 9.24 -10.83 9.52
CA LEU A 152 8.96 -11.22 10.89
C LEU A 152 7.46 -11.10 11.17
N PHE A 153 6.84 -12.17 11.64
CA PHE A 153 5.41 -12.21 11.98
C PHE A 153 5.22 -12.28 13.49
N TYR A 154 4.57 -11.26 14.05
CA TYR A 154 4.21 -11.18 15.47
C TYR A 154 2.71 -10.98 15.63
N ARG A 155 2.15 -11.62 16.65
CA ARG A 155 0.80 -11.33 17.14
C ARG A 155 0.87 -10.32 18.28
N LYS A 156 -0.18 -9.53 18.48
CA LYS A 156 -0.32 -8.69 19.69
C LYS A 156 -0.54 -9.55 20.94
N SER A 157 -1.37 -10.60 20.81
CA SER A 157 -1.69 -11.53 21.89
C SER A 157 -2.07 -12.90 21.34
N ALA A 158 -2.27 -13.89 22.22
CA ALA A 158 -2.76 -15.22 21.85
C ALA A 158 -4.15 -15.23 21.18
N LYS A 159 -4.90 -14.11 21.21
CA LYS A 159 -6.22 -13.97 20.58
C LYS A 159 -6.16 -13.54 19.11
N ALA A 160 -4.97 -13.45 18.52
CA ALA A 160 -4.81 -12.92 17.17
C ALA A 160 -5.66 -13.67 16.14
N TYR A 161 -6.31 -12.90 15.28
CA TYR A 161 -7.06 -13.43 14.15
C TYR A 161 -6.07 -14.03 13.13
N PHE A 162 -6.33 -15.28 12.76
CA PHE A 162 -5.59 -15.95 11.70
C PHE A 162 -6.47 -16.99 10.99
N ASP A 163 -6.62 -16.85 9.68
CA ASP A 163 -7.38 -17.77 8.83
C ASP A 163 -6.48 -18.37 7.75
N ILE A 164 -5.93 -19.56 8.02
CA ILE A 164 -5.12 -20.28 7.04
C ILE A 164 -5.94 -20.76 5.83
N SER A 165 -7.25 -20.93 5.99
CA SER A 165 -8.12 -21.42 4.93
C SER A 165 -8.25 -20.41 3.78
N ALA A 166 -8.14 -19.12 4.10
CA ALA A 166 -8.18 -18.02 3.13
C ALA A 166 -7.00 -17.99 2.15
N VAL A 167 -5.93 -18.75 2.42
CA VAL A 167 -4.72 -18.81 1.58
C VAL A 167 -4.40 -20.21 1.07
N GLY A 168 -5.34 -21.15 1.23
CA GLY A 168 -5.23 -22.50 0.69
C GLY A 168 -5.31 -22.49 -0.84
N VAL A 169 -4.39 -23.19 -1.49
CA VAL A 169 -4.46 -23.45 -2.93
C VAL A 169 -4.74 -24.94 -3.17
N PRO A 170 -5.52 -25.30 -4.20
CA PRO A 170 -5.69 -26.71 -4.56
C PRO A 170 -4.33 -27.37 -4.78
N ARG A 171 -4.19 -28.61 -4.31
CA ARG A 171 -2.98 -29.40 -4.50
C ARG A 171 -2.58 -29.54 -5.97
N GLY A 172 -3.59 -29.66 -6.83
CA GLY A 172 -3.42 -29.87 -8.26
C GLY A 172 -2.99 -31.29 -8.63
N PRO A 173 -2.79 -31.55 -9.94
CA PRO A 173 -2.60 -32.90 -10.49
C PRO A 173 -1.16 -33.42 -10.41
N MET A 174 -0.22 -32.61 -9.89
CA MET A 174 1.19 -32.99 -9.85
C MET A 174 1.48 -33.90 -8.66
N LYS A 175 2.10 -35.05 -8.95
CA LYS A 175 2.66 -35.94 -7.94
C LYS A 175 3.76 -35.22 -7.17
N ARG A 176 3.66 -35.21 -5.83
CA ARG A 176 4.74 -34.77 -4.93
C ARG A 176 5.32 -35.99 -4.22
N ASN A 177 6.65 -36.05 -4.07
CA ASN A 177 7.37 -37.16 -3.42
C ASN A 177 7.06 -38.55 -4.04
N ASN A 178 7.32 -39.63 -3.28
CA ASN A 178 7.13 -41.02 -3.70
C ASN A 178 5.66 -41.51 -3.62
N MET A 179 4.68 -40.62 -3.67
CA MET A 179 3.25 -40.98 -3.59
C MET A 179 2.80 -41.83 -4.78
N LYS A 180 1.94 -42.82 -4.57
CA LYS A 180 1.29 -43.55 -5.67
C LYS A 180 0.11 -42.73 -6.17
N ARG A 181 0.03 -42.53 -7.49
CA ARG A 181 -1.13 -41.93 -8.14
C ARG A 181 -2.15 -43.03 -8.40
N THR A 182 -3.33 -42.88 -7.86
CA THR A 182 -4.45 -43.84 -7.96
C THR A 182 -5.73 -43.08 -8.32
N VAL A 183 -6.73 -43.81 -8.78
CA VAL A 183 -8.07 -43.30 -9.01
C VAL A 183 -8.98 -44.03 -8.02
N ASP A 184 -9.82 -43.30 -7.31
CA ASP A 184 -10.76 -43.90 -6.37
C ASP A 184 -11.98 -44.51 -7.09
N GLU A 185 -12.88 -45.11 -6.32
CA GLU A 185 -14.09 -45.78 -6.83
C GLU A 185 -15.05 -44.81 -7.55
N ASN A 186 -14.91 -43.50 -7.32
CA ASN A 186 -15.72 -42.44 -7.94
C ASN A 186 -15.03 -41.79 -9.14
N GLY A 187 -13.90 -42.34 -9.61
CA GLY A 187 -13.16 -41.79 -10.75
C GLY A 187 -12.30 -40.58 -10.40
N LYS A 188 -12.13 -40.24 -9.12
CA LYS A 188 -11.37 -39.06 -8.67
C LYS A 188 -9.90 -39.42 -8.47
N LEU A 189 -9.02 -38.56 -8.98
CA LEU A 189 -7.58 -38.75 -8.87
C LEU A 189 -7.11 -38.49 -7.44
N CYS A 190 -6.37 -39.45 -6.88
CA CYS A 190 -5.84 -39.38 -5.53
C CYS A 190 -4.35 -39.81 -5.46
N PHE A 191 -3.65 -39.28 -4.48
CA PHE A 191 -2.25 -39.57 -4.19
C PHE A 191 -2.16 -40.23 -2.82
N SER A 192 -1.62 -41.44 -2.76
CA SER A 192 -1.46 -42.19 -1.51
C SER A 192 0.00 -42.39 -1.11
N ILE A 193 0.29 -42.30 0.18
CA ILE A 193 1.57 -42.68 0.77
C ILE A 193 1.36 -43.47 2.05
N ARG A 194 2.18 -44.49 2.24
CA ARG A 194 2.21 -45.27 3.48
C ARG A 194 3.36 -44.77 4.34
N SER A 195 3.07 -44.32 5.55
CA SER A 195 4.07 -43.87 6.52
C SER A 195 3.66 -44.32 7.92
N GLY A 196 4.59 -44.90 8.69
CA GLY A 196 4.32 -45.37 10.05
C GLY A 196 3.16 -46.36 10.16
N GLY A 197 2.95 -47.22 9.15
CA GLY A 197 1.85 -48.19 9.10
C GLY A 197 0.50 -47.63 8.65
N LYS A 198 0.31 -46.30 8.58
CA LYS A 198 -0.92 -45.63 8.13
C LYS A 198 -0.82 -45.22 6.65
N THR A 199 -1.94 -45.30 5.94
CA THR A 199 -2.08 -44.82 4.56
C THR A 199 -2.72 -43.44 4.59
N TYR A 200 -2.04 -42.46 3.99
CA TYR A 200 -2.55 -41.10 3.81
C TYR A 200 -2.94 -40.93 2.36
N THR A 201 -4.20 -40.53 2.10
CA THR A 201 -4.75 -40.29 0.77
C THR A 201 -5.08 -38.81 0.61
N TYR A 202 -4.60 -38.20 -0.46
CA TYR A 202 -4.81 -36.79 -0.79
C TYR A 202 -5.47 -36.66 -2.16
N TYR A 203 -6.38 -35.70 -2.31
CA TYR A 203 -7.05 -35.42 -3.58
C TYR A 203 -6.50 -34.13 -4.20
N GLU A 204 -6.75 -33.92 -5.50
CA GLU A 204 -6.30 -32.71 -6.21
C GLU A 204 -6.91 -31.41 -5.65
N ASP A 205 -8.15 -31.50 -5.16
CA ASP A 205 -8.91 -30.41 -4.55
C ASP A 205 -8.61 -30.23 -3.05
N THR A 206 -7.80 -31.12 -2.45
CA THR A 206 -7.39 -30.93 -1.06
C THR A 206 -6.58 -29.63 -0.95
N PRO A 207 -6.98 -28.68 -0.09
CA PRO A 207 -6.26 -27.43 0.05
C PRO A 207 -4.88 -27.68 0.65
N VAL A 208 -3.88 -27.05 0.04
CA VAL A 208 -2.51 -26.98 0.55
C VAL A 208 -2.25 -25.57 1.01
N TYR A 209 -1.82 -25.45 2.25
CA TYR A 209 -1.52 -24.17 2.87
C TYR A 209 -0.03 -23.83 2.72
N PRO A 210 0.31 -22.54 2.54
CA PRO A 210 1.70 -22.12 2.48
C PRO A 210 2.40 -22.36 3.83
N SER A 211 3.66 -22.81 3.76
CA SER A 211 4.60 -22.79 4.91
C SER A 211 5.12 -21.37 5.16
N ASP A 212 6.08 -21.21 6.06
CA ASP A 212 6.84 -19.96 6.26
C ASP A 212 7.92 -19.71 5.21
N VAL A 213 8.25 -20.68 4.35
CA VAL A 213 9.08 -20.45 3.15
C VAL A 213 8.20 -20.23 1.92
N TRP A 214 8.18 -19.01 1.39
CA TRP A 214 7.39 -18.61 0.22
C TRP A 214 8.28 -18.49 -1.01
N ALA A 215 8.18 -19.44 -1.93
CA ALA A 215 8.97 -19.48 -3.18
C ALA A 215 8.11 -19.41 -4.45
N ASP A 216 6.82 -19.14 -4.28
CA ASP A 216 5.80 -19.12 -5.32
C ASP A 216 5.35 -17.70 -5.70
N ILE A 217 5.78 -16.70 -4.93
CA ILE A 217 5.56 -15.28 -5.21
C ILE A 217 6.90 -14.70 -5.65
N GLU A 218 7.02 -14.26 -6.91
CA GLU A 218 8.24 -13.60 -7.41
C GLU A 218 8.20 -12.09 -7.17
N HIS A 219 9.35 -11.43 -7.35
CA HIS A 219 9.44 -9.97 -7.33
C HIS A 219 8.77 -9.32 -8.55
N MET A 220 8.44 -8.04 -8.41
CA MET A 220 7.94 -7.18 -9.48
C MET A 220 8.88 -7.14 -10.69
N HIS A 221 8.40 -7.60 -11.84
CA HIS A 221 9.04 -7.44 -13.14
C HIS A 221 8.67 -6.10 -13.78
N GLN A 222 9.50 -5.67 -14.75
CA GLN A 222 9.35 -4.34 -15.33
C GLN A 222 8.05 -4.13 -16.11
N ARG A 223 7.48 -5.21 -16.64
CA ARG A 223 6.28 -5.22 -17.49
C ARG A 223 5.02 -5.67 -16.75
N ASP A 224 5.10 -5.85 -15.43
CA ASP A 224 3.94 -6.29 -14.66
C ASP A 224 2.83 -5.23 -14.71
N PRO A 225 1.57 -5.62 -15.01
CA PRO A 225 0.47 -4.67 -15.14
C PRO A 225 0.19 -3.84 -13.88
N GLU A 226 0.47 -4.39 -12.71
CA GLU A 226 0.26 -3.72 -11.42
C GLU A 226 1.34 -2.67 -11.07
N ARG A 227 2.36 -2.50 -11.92
CA ARG A 227 3.52 -1.65 -11.62
C ARG A 227 3.19 -0.15 -11.76
N THR A 228 3.49 0.64 -10.74
CA THR A 228 3.20 2.08 -10.71
C THR A 228 4.36 2.97 -11.18
N GLY A 229 5.57 2.42 -11.25
CA GLY A 229 6.81 3.18 -11.51
C GLY A 229 7.55 3.62 -10.24
N TYR A 230 6.95 3.40 -9.05
CA TYR A 230 7.63 3.57 -7.77
C TYR A 230 8.76 2.55 -7.62
N ALA A 231 9.90 2.97 -7.06
CA ALA A 231 10.98 2.05 -6.74
C ALA A 231 10.53 1.04 -5.67
N THR A 232 11.12 -0.16 -5.65
CA THR A 232 10.91 -1.15 -4.57
C THR A 232 9.47 -1.59 -4.29
N GLN A 233 8.51 -1.31 -5.19
CA GLN A 233 7.12 -1.78 -5.09
C GLN A 233 7.08 -3.29 -4.81
N LYS A 234 6.30 -3.68 -3.80
CA LYS A 234 5.98 -5.08 -3.51
C LYS A 234 4.81 -5.56 -4.38
N PRO A 235 4.80 -6.85 -4.80
CA PRO A 235 3.73 -7.41 -5.64
C PRO A 235 2.44 -7.58 -4.83
N GLU A 236 1.29 -7.36 -5.47
CA GLU A 236 -0.02 -7.52 -4.83
C GLU A 236 -0.25 -8.93 -4.28
N ALA A 237 0.31 -9.97 -4.91
CA ALA A 237 0.19 -11.36 -4.45
C ALA A 237 0.75 -11.57 -3.03
N LEU A 238 1.85 -10.88 -2.69
CA LEU A 238 2.45 -10.95 -1.34
C LEU A 238 1.50 -10.39 -0.29
N LEU A 239 1.02 -9.16 -0.52
CA LEU A 239 0.13 -8.49 0.43
C LEU A 239 -1.23 -9.17 0.47
N ARG A 240 -1.70 -9.75 -0.63
CA ARG A 240 -2.96 -10.52 -0.66
C ARG A 240 -2.90 -11.73 0.26
N ARG A 241 -1.79 -12.49 0.23
CA ARG A 241 -1.58 -13.62 1.15
C ARG A 241 -1.62 -13.17 2.61
N ILE A 242 -0.88 -12.11 2.95
CA ILE A 242 -0.80 -11.60 4.32
C ILE A 242 -2.16 -11.09 4.81
N ILE A 243 -2.82 -10.23 4.02
CA ILE A 243 -4.10 -9.60 4.41
C ILE A 243 -5.22 -10.63 4.51
N SER A 244 -5.31 -11.57 3.56
CA SER A 244 -6.34 -12.62 3.59
C SER A 244 -6.21 -13.52 4.81
N ALA A 245 -4.98 -13.85 5.24
CA ALA A 245 -4.77 -14.72 6.39
C ALA A 245 -4.89 -14.00 7.74
N SER A 246 -4.59 -12.69 7.82
CA SER A 246 -4.39 -12.01 9.10
C SER A 246 -5.29 -10.79 9.34
N CYS A 247 -6.20 -10.46 8.43
CA CYS A 247 -7.19 -9.40 8.63
C CYS A 247 -8.61 -9.88 8.27
N PRO A 248 -9.58 -9.79 9.21
CA PRO A 248 -10.96 -10.09 8.91
C PRO A 248 -11.53 -9.13 7.85
N GLU A 249 -12.59 -9.54 7.16
CA GLU A 249 -13.31 -8.65 6.24
C GLU A 249 -13.83 -7.40 6.96
N GLY A 250 -13.76 -6.24 6.30
CA GLY A 250 -14.06 -4.94 6.91
C GLY A 250 -13.04 -4.45 7.96
N GLY A 251 -12.04 -5.28 8.32
CA GLY A 251 -10.96 -4.95 9.23
C GLY A 251 -10.07 -3.81 8.72
N LEU A 252 -9.26 -3.24 9.62
CA LEU A 252 -8.33 -2.14 9.32
C LEU A 252 -6.90 -2.66 9.14
N VAL A 253 -6.35 -2.46 7.94
CA VAL A 253 -4.95 -2.75 7.60
C VAL A 253 -4.14 -1.45 7.62
N ALA A 254 -3.07 -1.37 8.40
CA ALA A 254 -2.18 -0.22 8.41
C ALA A 254 -0.81 -0.51 7.79
N ASP A 255 -0.28 0.51 7.10
CA ASP A 255 1.07 0.53 6.55
C ASP A 255 1.73 1.86 6.86
N LEU A 256 2.75 1.83 7.71
CA LEU A 256 3.44 3.04 8.17
C LEU A 256 4.59 3.47 7.23
N PHE A 257 4.82 2.73 6.14
CA PHE A 257 5.80 3.02 5.09
C PHE A 257 5.18 2.76 3.72
N GLY A 258 4.13 3.51 3.41
CA GLY A 258 3.18 3.20 2.34
C GLY A 258 3.78 3.08 0.94
N GLY A 259 4.82 3.85 0.62
CA GLY A 259 5.50 3.85 -0.67
C GLY A 259 4.54 3.86 -1.87
N SER A 260 4.54 2.77 -2.65
CA SER A 260 3.69 2.62 -3.84
C SER A 260 2.19 2.37 -3.54
N GLY A 261 1.81 2.26 -2.27
CA GLY A 261 0.44 2.00 -1.82
C GLY A 261 -0.05 0.58 -2.10
N THR A 262 0.84 -0.42 -2.21
CA THR A 262 0.43 -1.80 -2.51
C THR A 262 -0.49 -2.33 -1.40
N THR A 263 -0.15 -2.11 -0.13
CA THR A 263 -0.95 -2.55 1.02
C THR A 263 -2.36 -1.95 0.98
N ALA A 264 -2.47 -0.63 0.78
CA ALA A 264 -3.76 0.07 0.65
C ALA A 264 -4.60 -0.47 -0.51
N ALA A 265 -4.00 -0.64 -1.69
CA ALA A 265 -4.70 -1.12 -2.88
C ALA A 265 -5.22 -2.55 -2.71
N VAL A 266 -4.43 -3.45 -2.10
CA VAL A 266 -4.87 -4.83 -1.85
C VAL A 266 -5.92 -4.88 -0.75
N ALA A 267 -5.77 -4.10 0.33
CA ALA A 267 -6.79 -4.00 1.38
C ALA A 267 -8.14 -3.57 0.78
N ALA A 268 -8.16 -2.49 -0.01
CA ALA A 268 -9.37 -2.01 -0.68
C ALA A 268 -9.99 -3.07 -1.62
N LYS A 269 -9.17 -3.73 -2.46
CA LYS A 269 -9.61 -4.81 -3.36
C LYS A 269 -10.19 -6.03 -2.62
N LEU A 270 -9.78 -6.23 -1.37
CA LEU A 270 -10.29 -7.28 -0.51
C LEU A 270 -11.45 -6.80 0.37
N ASN A 271 -12.04 -5.61 0.18
CA ASN A 271 -13.08 -5.06 1.07
C ASN A 271 -12.61 -4.86 2.52
N ARG A 272 -11.34 -4.50 2.72
CA ARG A 272 -10.79 -4.07 4.02
C ARG A 272 -10.57 -2.56 3.99
N ARG A 273 -10.60 -1.95 5.17
CA ARG A 273 -10.22 -0.55 5.35
C ARG A 273 -8.70 -0.43 5.43
N PHE A 274 -8.16 0.72 5.07
CA PHE A 274 -6.72 0.94 5.21
C PHE A 274 -6.35 2.28 5.86
N LEU A 275 -5.19 2.28 6.50
CA LEU A 275 -4.48 3.46 6.98
C LEU A 275 -3.06 3.41 6.42
N THR A 276 -2.62 4.44 5.71
CA THR A 276 -1.30 4.45 5.09
C THR A 276 -0.59 5.76 5.35
N ILE A 277 0.70 5.70 5.65
CA ILE A 277 1.52 6.87 5.95
C ILE A 277 2.79 6.81 5.11
N ASP A 278 3.16 7.94 4.52
CA ASP A 278 4.43 8.06 3.82
C ASP A 278 4.87 9.53 3.78
N ALA A 279 6.17 9.79 3.86
CA ALA A 279 6.70 11.14 3.84
C ALA A 279 6.78 11.74 2.42
N SER A 280 6.65 10.93 1.38
CA SER A 280 6.82 11.35 0.00
C SER A 280 5.52 11.87 -0.62
N PRO A 281 5.51 13.10 -1.16
CA PRO A 281 4.39 13.59 -1.97
C PRO A 281 4.11 12.71 -3.20
N ALA A 282 5.14 12.12 -3.80
CA ALA A 282 4.98 11.22 -4.94
C ALA A 282 4.22 9.94 -4.54
N SER A 283 4.43 9.44 -3.32
CA SER A 283 3.66 8.30 -2.78
C SER A 283 2.17 8.67 -2.69
N LEU A 284 1.83 9.86 -2.17
CA LEU A 284 0.45 10.36 -2.11
C LEU A 284 -0.20 10.39 -3.51
N GLY A 285 0.49 10.98 -4.49
CA GLY A 285 -0.01 11.05 -5.87
C GLY A 285 -0.25 9.68 -6.49
N ILE A 286 0.64 8.73 -6.24
CA ILE A 286 0.53 7.34 -6.72
C ILE A 286 -0.62 6.61 -6.04
N VAL A 287 -0.73 6.70 -4.71
CA VAL A 287 -1.82 6.06 -3.96
C VAL A 287 -3.16 6.61 -4.40
N ARG A 288 -3.30 7.94 -4.53
CA ARG A 288 -4.52 8.58 -5.05
C ARG A 288 -4.87 8.02 -6.42
N LYS A 289 -3.94 8.06 -7.37
CA LYS A 289 -4.19 7.56 -8.73
C LYS A 289 -4.60 6.09 -8.73
N ARG A 290 -3.91 5.25 -7.94
CA ARG A 290 -4.15 3.80 -7.86
C ARG A 290 -5.55 3.49 -7.30
N LEU A 291 -5.96 4.18 -6.24
CA LEU A 291 -7.24 3.96 -5.56
C LEU A 291 -8.42 4.54 -6.34
N LEU A 292 -8.28 5.74 -6.89
CA LEU A 292 -9.34 6.33 -7.73
C LEU A 292 -9.54 5.55 -9.03
N SER A 293 -8.46 5.06 -9.66
CA SER A 293 -8.60 4.18 -10.84
C SER A 293 -9.35 2.89 -10.51
N ALA A 294 -9.08 2.31 -9.33
CA ALA A 294 -9.75 1.10 -8.87
C ALA A 294 -11.22 1.36 -8.50
N GLY A 295 -11.55 2.54 -7.97
CA GLY A 295 -12.93 2.94 -7.66
C GLY A 295 -13.81 3.18 -8.89
N CYS A 296 -13.20 3.44 -10.06
CA CYS A 296 -13.91 3.52 -11.34
C CYS A 296 -14.34 2.13 -11.88
N ASP A 297 -13.67 1.07 -11.45
CA ASP A 297 -14.03 -0.32 -11.75
C ASP A 297 -14.84 -0.88 -10.56
N VAL A 298 -16.15 -1.06 -10.72
CA VAL A 298 -17.01 -2.10 -10.10
C VAL A 298 -18.42 -1.58 -9.72
N SER A 299 -19.39 -2.04 -10.52
CA SER A 299 -20.80 -2.34 -10.22
C SER A 299 -21.68 -1.27 -9.54
N LEU A 300 -22.83 -1.03 -10.18
CA LEU A 300 -23.96 -0.13 -9.84
C LEU A 300 -24.55 -0.19 -8.42
N ILE A 301 -23.94 -0.91 -7.47
CA ILE A 301 -24.32 -0.91 -6.06
C ILE A 301 -23.05 -1.16 -5.25
N LYS A 302 -22.53 -0.17 -4.51
CA LYS A 302 -21.67 -0.38 -3.34
C LYS A 302 -21.61 0.88 -2.49
N GLN A 303 -21.75 0.69 -1.19
CA GLN A 303 -21.87 1.73 -0.16
C GLN A 303 -20.74 2.78 -0.27
N SER A 304 -21.09 4.06 -0.06
CA SER A 304 -20.14 5.18 0.01
C SER A 304 -18.97 4.81 0.94
N SER A 305 -17.77 4.70 0.38
CA SER A 305 -16.54 4.46 1.15
C SER A 305 -15.51 5.48 0.74
N ALA A 306 -15.37 6.50 1.59
CA ALA A 306 -14.54 7.65 1.29
C ALA A 306 -13.04 7.30 1.39
N LEU A 307 -12.28 7.77 0.40
CA LEU A 307 -10.83 7.89 0.47
C LEU A 307 -10.49 9.27 1.01
N ALA A 308 -9.80 9.30 2.15
CA ALA A 308 -9.28 10.53 2.71
C ALA A 308 -7.77 10.64 2.46
N LEU A 309 -7.32 11.78 1.95
CA LEU A 309 -5.91 12.16 1.87
C LEU A 309 -5.69 13.31 2.82
N SER A 310 -4.81 13.15 3.80
CA SER A 310 -4.49 14.18 4.79
C SER A 310 -3.04 14.63 4.62
N TYR A 311 -2.81 15.93 4.63
CA TYR A 311 -1.48 16.51 4.51
C TYR A 311 -1.38 17.72 5.44
N PRO A 312 -0.68 17.58 6.60
CA PRO A 312 -0.50 18.68 7.56
C PRO A 312 0.15 19.92 6.94
N ALA A 313 0.98 19.72 5.90
CA ALA A 313 1.48 20.75 5.03
C ALA A 313 1.24 20.35 3.57
N LEU A 314 0.69 21.26 2.77
CA LEU A 314 0.49 21.04 1.34
C LEU A 314 1.85 20.90 0.65
N PRO A 315 2.13 19.79 -0.08
CA PRO A 315 3.32 19.70 -0.90
C PRO A 315 3.16 20.61 -2.11
N GLU A 316 3.70 21.82 -2.04
CA GLU A 316 3.54 22.80 -3.12
C GLU A 316 4.21 22.34 -4.43
N GLY A 317 3.46 22.40 -5.52
CA GLY A 317 3.97 22.12 -6.86
C GLY A 317 4.64 23.34 -7.50
N GLU A 318 5.76 23.12 -8.19
CA GLU A 318 6.42 24.13 -9.03
C GLU A 318 5.82 24.12 -10.45
N PHE A 319 4.54 24.50 -10.57
CA PHE A 319 3.87 24.61 -11.87
C PHE A 319 2.76 25.67 -11.89
N ASP A 320 2.50 26.22 -13.07
CA ASP A 320 1.42 27.19 -13.31
C ASP A 320 0.46 26.67 -14.38
N ALA A 321 -0.81 27.07 -14.27
CA ALA A 321 -1.84 26.72 -15.25
C ALA A 321 -2.85 27.85 -15.46
N ASP A 322 -3.37 27.94 -16.66
CA ASP A 322 -4.48 28.82 -17.04
C ASP A 322 -5.75 28.02 -17.25
N PHE A 323 -6.87 28.61 -16.85
CA PHE A 323 -8.17 27.98 -16.92
C PHE A 323 -9.22 28.93 -17.45
N THR A 324 -10.15 28.40 -18.24
CA THR A 324 -11.41 29.06 -18.54
C THR A 324 -12.44 28.53 -17.57
N PHE A 325 -13.03 29.44 -16.80
CA PHE A 325 -14.11 29.14 -15.86
C PHE A 325 -15.40 29.81 -16.31
N SER A 326 -16.51 29.07 -16.23
CA SER A 326 -17.85 29.60 -16.49
C SER A 326 -18.85 28.97 -15.54
N ARG A 327 -19.84 29.76 -15.12
CA ARG A 327 -20.97 29.31 -14.31
C ARG A 327 -22.27 29.80 -14.94
N ASP A 328 -23.19 28.87 -15.16
CA ASP A 328 -24.51 29.16 -15.72
C ASP A 328 -25.61 28.37 -14.97
N ALA A 329 -26.82 28.35 -15.51
CA ALA A 329 -27.96 27.66 -14.92
C ALA A 329 -27.85 26.12 -14.95
N PHE A 330 -26.92 25.57 -15.74
CA PHE A 330 -26.75 24.13 -15.94
C PHE A 330 -25.54 23.56 -15.20
N GLY A 331 -24.61 24.39 -14.75
CA GLY A 331 -23.41 23.92 -14.07
C GLY A 331 -22.36 24.98 -13.84
N ALA A 332 -21.36 24.60 -13.04
CA ALA A 332 -20.05 25.23 -13.08
C ALA A 332 -19.13 24.37 -13.96
N TYR A 333 -18.32 25.00 -14.80
CA TYR A 333 -17.40 24.33 -15.73
C TYR A 333 -16.02 24.95 -15.65
N VAL A 334 -15.01 24.10 -15.76
CA VAL A 334 -13.62 24.54 -15.90
C VAL A 334 -12.92 23.77 -17.01
N GLN A 335 -12.15 24.49 -17.83
CA GLN A 335 -11.27 23.93 -18.84
C GLN A 335 -9.82 24.29 -18.54
N LEU A 336 -8.91 23.32 -18.65
CA LEU A 336 -7.47 23.57 -18.61
C LEU A 336 -7.00 24.12 -19.97
N ASP A 337 -6.61 25.38 -20.02
CA ASP A 337 -6.21 26.05 -21.28
C ASP A 337 -4.71 25.94 -21.54
N SER A 338 -3.90 25.99 -20.49
CA SER A 338 -2.45 25.80 -20.59
C SER A 338 -1.86 25.40 -19.24
N PHE A 339 -0.70 24.75 -19.26
CA PHE A 339 0.11 24.57 -18.05
C PHE A 339 1.60 24.53 -18.36
N ARG A 340 2.42 24.86 -17.35
CA ARG A 340 3.87 24.67 -17.33
C ARG A 340 4.22 23.87 -16.09
N SER A 341 4.65 22.63 -16.28
CA SER A 341 5.12 21.77 -15.18
C SER A 341 6.36 21.02 -15.63
N LYS A 342 7.39 21.01 -14.78
CA LYS A 342 8.59 20.21 -14.99
C LYS A 342 8.27 18.72 -15.07
N PHE A 343 7.36 18.25 -14.21
CA PHE A 343 7.04 16.83 -14.05
C PHE A 343 5.81 16.38 -14.84
N GLY A 344 5.13 17.30 -15.51
CA GLY A 344 3.83 17.05 -16.15
C GLY A 344 2.72 16.82 -15.12
N LEU A 345 1.48 17.10 -15.51
CA LEU A 345 0.34 16.90 -14.62
C LEU A 345 -0.04 15.41 -14.54
N SER A 346 -0.42 14.98 -13.34
CA SER A 346 -0.87 13.62 -13.03
C SER A 346 -2.34 13.57 -12.64
N PHE A 347 -2.92 14.72 -12.29
CA PHE A 347 -4.26 14.80 -11.74
C PHE A 347 -4.82 16.23 -11.85
N MET A 348 -6.11 16.33 -12.14
CA MET A 348 -6.88 17.57 -12.06
C MET A 348 -8.24 17.27 -11.44
N ALA A 349 -8.72 18.13 -10.54
CA ALA A 349 -10.06 18.03 -9.99
C ALA A 349 -10.73 19.40 -9.87
N PHE A 350 -12.06 19.40 -9.89
CA PHE A 350 -12.88 20.58 -9.69
C PHE A 350 -13.87 20.32 -8.57
N GLY A 351 -13.90 21.20 -7.57
CA GLY A 351 -14.64 20.96 -6.34
C GLY A 351 -14.72 22.17 -5.42
N THR A 352 -15.02 21.90 -4.16
CA THR A 352 -15.15 22.91 -3.10
C THR A 352 -14.21 22.62 -1.95
N VAL A 353 -13.78 23.67 -1.26
CA VAL A 353 -13.11 23.54 0.04
C VAL A 353 -14.13 23.87 1.12
N GLY A 354 -14.37 22.92 2.02
CA GLY A 354 -15.28 23.10 3.14
C GLY A 354 -14.71 24.05 4.20
N SER A 355 -15.55 24.45 5.16
CA SER A 355 -15.10 25.25 6.32
C SER A 355 -14.11 24.49 7.22
N ASP A 356 -14.06 23.17 7.09
CA ASP A 356 -13.09 22.27 7.72
C ASP A 356 -11.72 22.26 7.01
N GLY A 357 -11.55 23.02 5.92
CA GLY A 357 -10.32 23.06 5.15
C GLY A 357 -10.07 21.82 4.29
N ILE A 358 -11.08 20.96 4.11
CA ILE A 358 -11.00 19.75 3.30
C ILE A 358 -11.56 20.03 1.90
N PHE A 359 -10.77 19.69 0.88
CA PHE A 359 -11.20 19.74 -0.51
C PHE A 359 -12.05 18.52 -0.87
N ARG A 360 -13.21 18.75 -1.48
CA ARG A 360 -14.14 17.72 -1.93
C ARG A 360 -14.37 17.89 -3.43
N PRO A 361 -13.82 17.01 -4.26
CA PRO A 361 -13.97 17.08 -5.71
C PRO A 361 -15.38 16.66 -6.11
N ALA A 362 -16.00 17.45 -6.99
CA ALA A 362 -17.22 17.09 -7.70
C ALA A 362 -16.90 16.21 -8.91
N GLU A 363 -15.84 16.55 -9.65
CA GLU A 363 -15.33 15.79 -10.79
C GLU A 363 -13.80 15.84 -10.83
N TYR A 364 -13.18 14.81 -11.41
CA TYR A 364 -11.72 14.73 -11.54
C TYR A 364 -11.30 13.94 -12.77
N THR A 365 -10.04 14.13 -13.19
CA THR A 365 -9.37 13.32 -14.22
C THR A 365 -7.96 12.96 -13.78
N LEU A 366 -7.55 11.71 -14.06
CA LEU A 366 -6.21 11.17 -13.74
C LEU A 366 -5.19 11.40 -14.86
N PHE A 367 -5.63 12.01 -15.97
CA PHE A 367 -4.80 12.24 -17.16
C PHE A 367 -5.14 13.60 -17.78
N PRO A 368 -4.96 14.71 -17.03
CA PRO A 368 -5.26 16.03 -17.56
C PRO A 368 -4.36 16.37 -18.75
N THR A 369 -4.98 16.93 -19.78
CA THR A 369 -4.34 17.48 -20.97
C THR A 369 -4.89 18.87 -21.24
N VAL A 370 -4.20 19.68 -22.05
CA VAL A 370 -4.78 20.94 -22.51
C VAL A 370 -6.10 20.65 -23.24
N GLY A 371 -7.16 21.33 -22.83
CA GLY A 371 -8.54 21.08 -23.27
C GLY A 371 -9.34 20.13 -22.37
N SER A 372 -8.74 19.52 -21.34
CA SER A 372 -9.51 18.76 -20.34
C SER A 372 -10.54 19.65 -19.66
N ARG A 373 -11.78 19.16 -19.60
CA ARG A 373 -12.92 19.85 -18.99
C ARG A 373 -13.44 19.05 -17.81
N LEU A 374 -13.80 19.75 -16.74
CA LEU A 374 -14.51 19.22 -15.58
C LEU A 374 -15.73 20.11 -15.30
N SER A 375 -16.74 19.51 -14.69
CA SER A 375 -18.04 20.12 -14.46
C SER A 375 -18.58 19.79 -13.06
N ASP A 376 -19.45 20.64 -12.56
CA ASP A 376 -20.24 20.38 -11.36
C ASP A 376 -21.68 20.82 -11.60
N SER A 377 -22.57 19.85 -11.77
CA SER A 377 -24.00 20.08 -11.96
C SER A 377 -24.67 20.68 -10.72
N ALA A 378 -24.08 20.52 -9.52
CA ALA A 378 -24.60 21.12 -8.30
C ALA A 378 -24.29 22.62 -8.20
N CYS A 379 -23.48 23.17 -9.12
CA CYS A 379 -23.08 24.58 -9.16
C CYS A 379 -22.46 25.06 -7.84
N LYS A 380 -21.70 24.22 -7.13
CA LYS A 380 -21.01 24.60 -5.88
C LYS A 380 -19.52 24.76 -6.06
N ALA A 381 -18.91 23.98 -6.95
CA ALA A 381 -17.47 23.97 -7.18
C ALA A 381 -16.94 25.36 -7.57
N ASP A 382 -15.84 25.76 -6.94
CA ASP A 382 -15.20 27.08 -7.05
C ASP A 382 -13.66 26.96 -6.97
N THR A 383 -13.15 25.74 -6.94
CA THR A 383 -11.75 25.44 -6.69
C THR A 383 -11.27 24.37 -7.65
N VAL A 384 -10.17 24.65 -8.34
CA VAL A 384 -9.46 23.68 -9.19
C VAL A 384 -8.24 23.17 -8.45
N GLN A 385 -8.11 21.87 -8.34
CA GLN A 385 -6.89 21.21 -7.90
C GLN A 385 -6.09 20.74 -9.10
N LEU A 386 -4.78 20.94 -9.05
CA LEU A 386 -3.81 20.29 -9.92
C LEU A 386 -2.76 19.57 -9.09
N CYS A 387 -2.30 18.43 -9.59
CA CYS A 387 -1.12 17.76 -9.07
C CYS A 387 -0.23 17.28 -10.22
N ASP A 388 1.08 17.37 -10.01
CA ASP A 388 2.07 16.85 -10.94
C ASP A 388 2.48 15.41 -10.63
N ASN A 389 3.33 14.82 -11.47
CA ASN A 389 3.80 13.45 -11.27
C ASN A 389 4.80 13.31 -10.09
N ALA A 390 5.37 14.41 -9.57
CA ALA A 390 6.22 14.40 -8.38
C ALA A 390 5.41 14.49 -7.06
N GLY A 391 4.09 14.66 -7.16
CA GLY A 391 3.18 14.81 -6.03
C GLY A 391 3.03 16.24 -5.54
N GLY A 392 3.63 17.22 -6.22
CA GLY A 392 3.40 18.63 -5.98
C GLY A 392 1.96 19.00 -6.33
N MET A 393 1.33 19.83 -5.52
CA MET A 393 -0.09 20.20 -5.63
C MET A 393 -0.27 21.71 -5.60
N ARG A 394 -1.29 22.20 -6.31
CA ARG A 394 -1.79 23.58 -6.21
C ARG A 394 -3.31 23.61 -6.32
N PHE A 395 -3.91 24.52 -5.56
CA PHE A 395 -5.34 24.78 -5.56
C PHE A 395 -5.61 26.22 -5.99
N TYR A 396 -6.44 26.40 -7.00
CA TYR A 396 -6.78 27.66 -7.63
C TYR A 396 -8.25 27.98 -7.34
N ARG A 397 -8.51 29.13 -6.71
CA ARG A 397 -9.86 29.68 -6.64
C ARG A 397 -10.21 30.26 -8.01
N VAL A 398 -11.35 29.85 -8.59
CA VAL A 398 -11.82 30.25 -9.92
C VAL A 398 -13.15 30.99 -9.89
#